data_AF-A0AAD7G6N5-F1
#
_entry.id   AF-A0AAD7G6N5-F1
#
_cell.length_a   1.000
_cell.length_b   1.000
_cell.length_c   1.000
_cell.angle_alpha   90.00
_cell.angle_beta   90.00
_cell.angle_gamma   90.00
#
_symmetry.space_group_name_H-M   'P 1'
#
loop_
_entity.id
_entity.type
_entity.pdbx_description
1 polymer ?
#
loop_
_entity_poly.entity_id
_entity_poly.type
_entity_poly.pdbx_seq_one_letter_code
_entity_poly.pdbx_strand_id
1 'polypeptide(L)'
;LFSIFAFLGFYLVLIPLPWHFQAWNSGTCWYILWASLSCLNQFVNSLVWAGNTLNSAPAWCEICASFSFVFDAARQSSKCSK
;
A
#
# COMPACT_ATOMS: atom_id res chain seq x y z
N LEU A 1 -20.17 -0.95 3.61
CA LEU A 1 -19.62 -2.26 3.13
C LEU A 1 -18.19 -2.12 2.62
N PHE A 2 -17.92 -1.21 1.68
CA PHE A 2 -16.62 -1.03 1.02
C PHE A 2 -15.41 -0.89 1.99
N SER A 3 -15.52 -0.05 3.02
CA SER A 3 -14.45 0.11 4.03
C SER A 3 -14.09 -1.19 4.77
N ILE A 4 -15.06 -2.06 5.06
CA ILE A 4 -14.80 -3.30 5.82
C ILE A 4 -14.00 -4.29 4.97
N PHE A 5 -14.35 -4.42 3.69
CA PHE A 5 -13.59 -5.24 2.74
C PHE A 5 -12.18 -4.70 2.51
N ALA A 6 -12.00 -3.38 2.44
CA ALA A 6 -10.68 -2.75 2.31
C ALA A 6 -9.79 -3.01 3.54
N PHE A 7 -10.36 -2.95 4.75
CA PHE A 7 -9.62 -3.21 5.99
C PHE A 7 -9.25 -4.69 6.13
N LEU A 8 -10.17 -5.61 5.81
CA LEU A 8 -9.87 -7.05 5.76
C LEU A 8 -8.79 -7.36 4.71
N GLY A 9 -8.87 -6.76 3.53
CA GLY A 9 -7.86 -6.91 2.48
C GLY A 9 -6.46 -6.49 2.94
N PHE A 10 -6.33 -5.43 3.73
CA PHE A 10 -5.07 -5.01 4.34
C PHE A 10 -4.47 -6.11 5.23
N TYR A 11 -5.25 -6.68 6.15
CA TYR A 11 -4.76 -7.76 7.03
C TYR A 11 -4.42 -9.03 6.26
N LEU A 12 -5.27 -9.45 5.30
CA LEU A 12 -5.06 -10.68 4.53
C LEU A 12 -3.75 -10.63 3.73
N VAL A 13 -3.42 -9.48 3.16
CA VAL A 13 -2.18 -9.27 2.39
C VAL A 13 -0.95 -9.24 3.30
N LEU A 14 -1.08 -8.83 4.57
CA LEU A 14 0.05 -8.76 5.51
C LEU A 14 0.44 -10.12 6.12
N ILE A 15 -0.49 -11.08 6.19
CA ILE A 15 -0.25 -12.43 6.73
C ILE A 15 0.90 -13.20 6.04
N PRO A 16 1.02 -13.22 4.70
CA PRO A 16 2.11 -13.93 4.03
C PRO A 16 3.46 -13.18 4.05
N LEU A 17 3.48 -11.91 4.48
CA LEU A 17 4.69 -11.09 4.57
C LEU A 17 5.84 -11.76 5.37
N PRO A 18 5.64 -12.26 6.60
CA PRO A 18 6.71 -12.91 7.36
C PRO A 18 7.31 -14.13 6.64
N TRP A 19 6.51 -14.87 5.88
CA TRP A 19 6.96 -16.04 5.12
C TRP A 19 7.85 -15.64 3.94
N HIS A 20 7.49 -14.58 3.21
CA HIS A 20 8.28 -14.09 2.08
C HIS A 20 9.53 -13.32 2.50
N PHE A 21 9.51 -12.68 3.68
CA PHE A 21 10.67 -11.96 4.21
C PHE A 21 11.84 -12.91 4.50
N GLN A 22 11.53 -14.12 4.99
CA GLN A 22 12.54 -15.15 5.27
C GLN A 22 13.11 -15.79 3.99
N ALA A 23 12.35 -15.78 2.89
CA ALA A 23 12.80 -16.28 1.58
C ALA A 23 13.64 -15.27 0.77
N TRP A 24 13.95 -14.08 1.33
CA TRP A 24 14.73 -13.03 0.67
C TRP A 24 14.17 -12.56 -0.68
N ASN A 25 12.86 -12.74 -0.91
CA ASN A 25 12.20 -12.25 -2.11
C ASN A 25 11.75 -10.79 -1.92
N SER A 26 12.69 -9.86 -2.07
CA SER A 26 12.47 -8.42 -1.90
C SER A 26 11.37 -7.89 -2.83
N GLY A 27 11.25 -8.43 -4.05
CA GLY A 27 10.23 -8.03 -5.01
C GLY A 27 8.81 -8.36 -4.54
N THR A 28 8.60 -9.56 -4.01
CA THR A 28 7.31 -9.97 -3.44
C THR A 28 6.97 -9.19 -2.18
N CYS A 29 7.94 -8.97 -1.28
CA CYS A 29 7.71 -8.18 -0.06
C CYS A 29 7.29 -6.75 -0.40
N TRP A 30 7.92 -6.13 -1.40
CA TRP A 30 7.61 -4.77 -1.81
C TRP A 30 6.22 -4.66 -2.46
N TYR A 31 5.82 -5.65 -3.27
CA TYR A 31 4.48 -5.72 -3.86
C TYR A 31 3.38 -5.88 -2.79
N ILE A 32 3.62 -6.73 -1.79
CA ILE A 32 2.70 -6.95 -0.67
C ILE A 32 2.48 -5.65 0.12
N LEU A 33 3.56 -4.92 0.44
CA LEU A 33 3.48 -3.63 1.13
C LEU A 33 2.68 -2.60 0.32
N TRP A 34 2.96 -2.49 -0.98
CA TRP A 34 2.25 -1.56 -1.87
C TRP A 34 0.75 -1.87 -1.99
N ALA A 35 0.38 -3.15 -2.14
CA ALA A 35 -1.02 -3.56 -2.22
C ALA A 35 -1.76 -3.28 -0.91
N SER A 36 -1.13 -3.53 0.24
CA SER A 36 -1.70 -3.23 1.57
C SER A 36 -1.96 -1.73 1.75
N LEU A 37 -1.01 -0.86 1.37
CA LEU A 37 -1.17 0.60 1.43
C LEU A 37 -2.30 1.10 0.53
N SER A 38 -2.47 0.51 -0.65
CA SER A 38 -3.54 0.88 -1.58
C SER A 38 -4.94 0.58 -1.04
N CYS A 39 -5.11 -0.55 -0.35
CA CYS A 39 -6.36 -0.88 0.35
C CYS A 39 -6.62 0.09 1.51
N LEU A 40 -5.57 0.43 2.29
CA LEU A 40 -5.68 1.40 3.38
C LEU A 40 -6.07 2.80 2.86
N ASN A 41 -5.54 3.21 1.71
CA ASN A 41 -5.89 4.48 1.09
C ASN A 41 -7.39 4.55 0.72
N GLN A 42 -7.94 3.50 0.11
CA GLN A 42 -9.37 3.42 -0.21
C GLN A 42 -10.25 3.45 1.05
N PHE A 43 -9.80 2.79 2.12
CA PHE A 43 -10.47 2.84 3.42
C PHE A 43 -10.50 4.26 3.99
N VAL A 44 -9.34 4.93 4.07
CA VAL A 44 -9.23 6.31 4.59
C VAL A 44 -10.03 7.28 3.73
N ASN A 45 -9.97 7.15 2.41
CA ASN A 45 -10.75 7.99 1.49
C ASN A 45 -12.25 7.85 1.75
N SER A 46 -12.78 6.64 1.90
CA SER A 46 -14.20 6.44 2.23
C SER A 46 -14.59 6.89 3.64
N LEU A 47 -13.63 6.96 4.58
CA LEU A 47 -13.88 7.37 5.97
C LEU A 47 -13.84 8.89 6.14
N VAL A 48 -12.84 9.55 5.53
CA VAL A 48 -12.60 10.99 5.63
C VAL A 48 -13.54 11.78 4.71
N TRP A 49 -13.87 11.25 3.53
CA TRP A 49 -14.71 11.93 2.55
C TRP A 49 -16.20 11.58 2.67
N ALA A 50 -16.59 10.89 3.74
CA ALA A 50 -18.00 10.70 4.09
C ALA A 50 -18.62 12.03 4.58
N GLY A 51 -18.89 12.94 3.64
CA GLY A 51 -19.62 14.18 3.90
C GLY A 51 -18.81 15.48 3.82
N ASN A 52 -17.56 15.46 3.34
CA ASN A 52 -16.79 16.69 3.16
C ASN A 52 -15.91 16.63 1.91
N THR A 53 -15.99 17.66 1.06
CA THR A 53 -15.20 17.85 -0.18
C THR A 53 -13.96 18.71 0.04
N LEU A 54 -13.71 19.13 1.29
CA LEU A 54 -12.51 19.86 1.69
C LEU A 54 -11.33 18.90 1.78
N ASN A 55 -10.17 19.32 1.24
CA ASN A 55 -8.90 18.61 1.25
C ASN A 55 -8.38 18.44 2.68
N SER A 56 -8.97 17.52 3.45
CA SER A 56 -8.72 17.32 4.87
C SER A 56 -7.37 16.64 5.14
N ALA A 57 -6.79 15.99 4.12
CA ALA A 57 -5.54 15.24 4.27
C ALA A 57 -4.63 15.30 3.03
N PRO A 58 -4.05 16.46 2.68
CA PRO A 58 -3.01 16.55 1.65
C PRO A 58 -1.84 15.60 1.95
N ALA A 59 -1.37 15.56 3.21
CA ALA A 59 -0.26 14.70 3.62
C ALA A 59 -0.47 13.21 3.34
N TRP A 60 -1.72 12.71 3.37
CA TRP A 60 -2.01 11.31 3.08
C TRP A 60 -1.86 10.97 1.59
N CYS A 61 -2.35 11.85 0.71
CA CYS A 61 -2.13 11.73 -0.74
C CYS A 61 -0.64 11.79 -1.09
N GLU A 62 0.11 12.70 -0.47
CA GLU A 62 1.57 12.85 -0.67
C GLU A 62 2.33 11.57 -0.27
N ILE A 63 1.94 10.93 0.84
CA ILE A 63 2.52 9.65 1.29
C ILE A 63 2.21 8.52 0.29
N CYS A 64 0.96 8.41 -0.19
CA CYS A 64 0.57 7.38 -1.16
C CYS A 64 1.29 7.55 -2.52
N ALA A 65 1.43 8.79 -2.97
CA ALA A 65 2.16 9.13 -4.19
C ALA A 65 3.66 8.81 -4.04
N SER A 66 4.25 9.16 -2.90
CA SER A 66 5.65 8.85 -2.58
C SER A 66 5.89 7.33 -2.56
N PHE A 67 5.01 6.55 -1.94
CA PHE A 67 5.15 5.09 -1.87
C PHE A 67 5.05 4.43 -3.25
N SER A 68 4.17 4.95 -4.12
CA SER A 68 4.02 4.48 -5.50
C SER A 68 5.23 4.84 -6.37
N PHE A 69 5.82 6.02 -6.16
CA PHE A 69 7.07 6.42 -6.80
C PHE A 69 8.25 5.54 -6.34
N VAL A 70 8.38 5.31 -5.04
CA VAL A 70 9.40 4.41 -4.48
C VAL A 70 9.19 2.98 -4.97
N PHE A 71 7.96 2.53 -5.20
CA PHE A 71 7.70 1.23 -5.84
C PHE A 71 8.32 1.12 -7.22
N ASP A 72 8.21 2.13 -8.06
CA ASP A 72 8.85 2.09 -9.38
C ASP A 72 10.38 2.16 -9.28
N ALA A 73 10.91 2.92 -8.31
CA ALA A 73 12.33 2.94 -8.00
C ALA A 73 12.85 1.58 -7.46
N ALA A 74 12.10 0.90 -6.59
CA ALA A 74 12.43 -0.42 -6.05
C ALA A 74 12.33 -1.52 -7.12
N ARG A 75 11.45 -1.35 -8.10
CA ARG A 75 11.40 -2.23 -9.27
C ARG A 75 12.68 -2.10 -10.11
N GLN A 76 13.25 -0.90 -10.20
CA GLN A 76 14.49 -0.65 -10.92
C GLN A 76 15.72 -1.28 -10.22
N SER A 77 15.76 -1.31 -8.88
CA SER A 77 16.88 -1.92 -8.14
C SER A 77 16.96 -3.45 -8.34
N SER A 78 15.83 -4.12 -8.57
CA SER A 78 15.81 -5.56 -8.90
C SER A 78 16.32 -5.90 -10.31
N LYS A 79 16.34 -4.93 -11.23
CA LYS A 79 16.90 -5.11 -12.59
C LYS A 79 18.41 -4.89 -12.68
N CYS A 80 19.03 -4.29 -11.66
CA CYS A 80 20.47 -4.04 -11.63
C CYS A 80 21.26 -5.17 -10.92
N SER A 81 20.56 -6.16 -10.36
CA SER A 81 21.12 -7.38 -9.76
C SER A 81 20.97 -8.60 -10.68
N LYS A 82 20.99 -8.39 -12.00
CA LYS A 82 21.21 -9.42 -13.01
C LYS A 82 22.04 -8.85 -14.16
#